data_AF-A0A846KQQ3-F1
#
_entry.id   AF-A0A846KQQ3-F1
#
_cell.length_a   1.000
_cell.length_b   1.000
_cell.length_c   1.000
_cell.angle_alpha   90.00
_cell.angle_beta   90.00
_cell.angle_gamma   90.00
#
_symmetry.space_group_name_H-M   'P 1'
#
loop_
_entity.id
_entity.type
_entity.pdbx_description
1 polymer ?
#
loop_
_entity_poly.entity_id
_entity_poly.type
_entity_poly.pdbx_seq_one_letter_code
_entity_poly.pdbx_strand_id
1 'polypeptide(L)'
;MMNGKAPAIFAIVFWPTIIIIFWLCILIKKKKQLGKSWRGIAKIKVKDKDLNCHACGNDTFTKREALLNTTWVLFFQFGYFNRSGVCYVCSNCSHIHWFVGSKDHQIDFDKTKK
;
A
#
# COMPACT_ATOMS: atom_id res chain seq x y z
N MET A 1 38.34 6.70 -46.84
CA MET A 1 37.13 7.50 -46.58
C MET A 1 36.17 6.64 -45.75
N MET A 2 36.18 6.77 -44.44
CA MET A 2 35.24 6.06 -43.56
C MET A 2 34.31 7.09 -42.92
N ASN A 3 33.05 7.05 -43.33
CA ASN A 3 32.03 8.04 -43.02
C ASN A 3 31.58 7.91 -41.55
N GLY A 4 31.84 8.95 -40.75
CA GLY A 4 31.46 9.09 -39.35
C GLY A 4 29.96 9.28 -39.12
N LYS A 5 29.12 8.32 -39.53
CA LYS A 5 27.66 8.32 -39.26
C LYS A 5 27.26 7.48 -38.04
N ALA A 6 28.23 6.83 -37.39
CA ALA A 6 27.99 5.97 -36.23
C ALA A 6 27.39 6.64 -34.97
N PRO A 7 27.59 7.95 -34.66
CA PRO A 7 27.10 8.49 -33.39
C PRO A 7 25.60 8.89 -33.39
N ALA A 8 25.01 9.12 -34.56
CA ALA A 8 23.63 9.66 -34.64
C ALA A 8 22.55 8.58 -34.44
N ILE A 9 22.78 7.36 -34.91
CA ILE A 9 21.80 6.26 -34.83
C ILE A 9 21.65 5.76 -33.38
N PHE A 10 22.73 5.76 -32.60
CA PHE A 10 22.70 5.39 -31.19
C PHE A 10 21.83 6.36 -30.35
N ALA A 11 21.90 7.67 -30.60
CA ALA A 11 21.12 8.65 -29.82
C ALA A 11 19.60 8.53 -30.03
N ILE A 12 19.16 8.13 -31.23
CA ILE A 12 17.73 8.09 -31.59
C ILE A 12 17.04 6.81 -31.08
N VAL A 13 17.76 5.71 -30.90
CA VAL A 13 17.17 4.42 -30.49
C VAL A 13 17.43 4.12 -29.00
N PHE A 14 18.58 4.52 -28.47
CA PHE A 14 19.02 4.16 -27.13
C PHE A 14 18.41 5.07 -26.04
N TRP A 15 18.20 6.35 -26.34
CA TRP A 15 17.59 7.29 -25.39
C TRP A 15 16.10 7.05 -25.14
N PRO A 16 15.23 6.82 -26.17
CA PRO A 16 13.83 6.54 -25.92
C PRO A 16 13.60 5.20 -25.22
N THR A 17 14.43 4.18 -25.48
CA THR A 17 14.34 2.90 -24.75
C THR A 17 14.71 3.06 -23.28
N ILE A 18 15.76 3.84 -22.96
CA ILE A 18 16.11 4.20 -21.57
C ILE A 18 14.99 5.00 -20.89
N ILE A 19 14.39 5.99 -21.59
CA ILE A 19 13.25 6.77 -21.06
C ILE A 19 12.04 5.86 -20.81
N ILE A 20 11.72 4.94 -21.73
CA ILE A 20 10.61 3.99 -21.58
C ILE A 20 10.87 3.05 -20.40
N ILE A 21 12.08 2.50 -20.26
CA ILE A 21 12.46 1.64 -19.13
C ILE A 21 12.36 2.43 -17.81
N PHE A 22 12.84 3.68 -17.78
CA PHE A 22 12.73 4.55 -16.61
C PHE A 22 11.27 4.84 -16.22
N TRP A 23 10.40 5.13 -17.20
CA TRP A 23 8.97 5.30 -16.99
C TRP A 23 8.28 4.01 -16.52
N LEU A 24 8.63 2.86 -17.08
CA LEU A 24 8.14 1.56 -16.64
C LEU A 24 8.55 1.27 -15.18
N CYS A 25 9.80 1.56 -14.80
CA CYS A 25 10.26 1.42 -13.42
C CYS A 25 9.53 2.34 -12.43
N ILE A 26 9.21 3.58 -12.84
CA ILE A 26 8.41 4.51 -12.03
C ILE A 26 6.99 3.97 -11.81
N LEU A 27 6.36 3.44 -12.86
CA LEU A 27 5.01 2.86 -12.78
C LEU A 27 4.97 1.61 -11.89
N ILE A 28 6.01 0.77 -11.92
CA ILE A 28 6.11 -0.41 -11.06
C ILE A 28 6.21 -0.03 -9.57
N LYS A 29 6.96 1.02 -9.21
CA LYS A 29 7.10 1.45 -7.81
C LYS A 29 5.78 1.93 -7.20
N LYS A 30 4.88 2.52 -8.01
CA LYS A 30 3.60 3.07 -7.52
C LYS A 30 2.60 1.99 -7.04
N LYS A 31 2.64 0.78 -7.61
CA LYS A 31 1.75 -0.34 -7.22
C LYS A 31 2.06 -0.96 -5.85
N LYS A 32 3.28 -0.78 -5.32
CA LYS A 32 3.70 -1.43 -4.05
C LYS A 32 2.98 -0.89 -2.80
N GLN A 33 2.30 0.25 -2.90
CA GLN A 33 1.59 0.89 -1.77
C GLN A 33 0.20 0.28 -1.50
N LEU A 34 -0.25 -0.69 -2.30
CA LEU A 34 -1.63 -1.19 -2.30
C LEU A 34 -1.80 -2.59 -1.66
N GLY A 35 -0.73 -3.18 -1.10
CA GLY A 35 -0.63 -4.64 -1.07
C GLY A 35 -0.20 -5.34 0.21
N LYS A 36 -0.07 -4.68 1.37
CA LYS A 36 0.28 -5.39 2.62
C LYS A 36 -0.96 -5.72 3.47
N SER A 37 -1.98 -6.32 2.84
CA SER A 37 -3.05 -6.99 3.59
C SER A 37 -2.52 -8.32 4.15
N TRP A 38 -2.68 -8.55 5.45
CA TRP A 38 -2.37 -9.86 6.03
C TRP A 38 -3.51 -10.83 5.71
N ARG A 39 -3.15 -12.08 5.40
CA ARG A 39 -4.11 -13.19 5.33
C ARG A 39 -4.08 -13.92 6.66
N GLY A 40 -5.08 -13.68 7.51
CA GLY A 40 -5.22 -14.33 8.81
C GLY A 40 -6.14 -13.59 9.76
N ILE A 41 -6.51 -14.27 10.85
CA ILE A 41 -7.22 -13.72 12.00
C ILE A 41 -6.21 -13.57 13.13
N ALA A 42 -6.20 -12.42 13.78
CA ALA A 42 -5.27 -12.12 14.87
C ALA A 42 -5.94 -11.25 15.93
N LYS A 43 -5.44 -11.34 17.15
CA LYS A 43 -5.75 -10.39 18.22
C LYS A 43 -4.85 -9.17 18.05
N ILE A 44 -5.42 -7.99 18.23
CA ILE A 44 -4.73 -6.72 17.95
C ILE A 44 -4.63 -5.93 19.24
N LYS A 45 -3.43 -5.46 19.58
CA LYS A 45 -3.21 -4.45 20.61
C LYS A 45 -2.94 -3.10 19.97
N VAL A 46 -3.76 -2.13 20.34
CA VAL A 46 -3.57 -0.73 19.97
C VAL A 46 -2.96 -0.01 21.17
N LYS A 47 -1.68 0.36 21.05
CA LYS A 47 -0.83 0.77 22.17
C LYS A 47 -0.77 -0.38 23.19
N ASP A 48 -1.29 -0.18 24.40
CA ASP A 48 -1.26 -1.16 25.49
C ASP A 48 -2.64 -1.73 25.82
N LYS A 49 -3.62 -1.54 24.92
CA LYS A 49 -5.00 -2.03 25.09
C LYS A 49 -5.36 -3.04 24.00
N ASP A 50 -5.99 -4.13 24.41
CA ASP A 50 -6.60 -5.08 23.49
C ASP A 50 -7.75 -4.41 22.75
N LEU A 51 -7.74 -4.54 21.42
CA LEU A 51 -8.81 -4.07 20.57
C LEU A 51 -9.98 -5.03 20.69
N ASN A 52 -11.13 -4.53 21.15
CA ASN A 52 -12.39 -5.27 21.14
C ASN A 52 -13.37 -4.60 20.18
N CYS A 53 -14.18 -5.41 19.49
CA CYS A 53 -15.14 -4.90 18.53
C CYS A 53 -16.24 -4.12 19.26
N HIS A 54 -16.45 -2.85 18.90
CA HIS A 54 -17.48 -2.02 19.54
C HIS A 54 -18.91 -2.48 19.22
N ALA A 55 -19.09 -3.22 18.13
CA ALA A 55 -20.40 -3.71 17.71
C ALA A 55 -20.79 -5.06 18.35
N CYS A 56 -19.84 -5.96 18.61
CA CYS A 56 -20.15 -7.32 19.09
C CYS A 56 -19.22 -7.86 20.19
N GLY A 57 -18.22 -7.11 20.64
CA GLY A 57 -17.29 -7.51 21.71
C GLY A 57 -16.20 -8.51 21.30
N ASN A 58 -16.18 -8.99 20.06
CA ASN A 58 -15.17 -9.94 19.58
C ASN A 58 -13.74 -9.35 19.58
N ASP A 59 -12.73 -10.18 19.83
CA ASP A 59 -11.31 -9.80 20.01
C ASP A 59 -10.41 -10.20 18.82
N THR A 60 -11.00 -10.74 17.76
CA THR A 60 -10.29 -11.28 16.59
C THR A 60 -10.59 -10.49 15.31
N PHE A 61 -9.53 -10.17 14.57
CA PHE A 61 -9.61 -9.26 13.42
C PHE A 61 -8.73 -9.68 12.25
N THR A 62 -9.12 -9.24 11.06
CA THR A 62 -8.31 -9.31 9.84
C THR A 62 -7.81 -7.91 9.46
N LYS A 63 -6.50 -7.77 9.22
CA LYS A 63 -5.88 -6.50 8.83
C LYS A 63 -6.00 -6.25 7.33
N ARG A 64 -6.49 -5.07 6.97
CA ARG A 64 -6.46 -4.53 5.60
C ARG A 64 -5.81 -3.15 5.60
N GLU A 65 -5.11 -2.85 4.53
CA GLU A 65 -4.64 -1.48 4.26
C GLU A 65 -5.62 -0.85 3.28
N ALA A 66 -6.08 0.35 3.61
CA ALA A 66 -6.99 1.12 2.78
C ALA A 66 -6.38 2.50 2.53
N LEU A 67 -6.40 2.92 1.27
CA LEU A 67 -5.99 4.26 0.90
C LEU A 67 -7.13 5.22 1.23
N LEU A 68 -6.90 6.18 2.13
CA LEU A 68 -7.88 7.23 2.47
C LEU A 68 -7.83 8.36 1.45
N ASN A 69 -7.79 8.03 0.17
CA ASN A 69 -7.67 9.03 -0.88
C ASN A 69 -9.00 9.75 -1.06
N THR A 70 -8.97 11.08 -1.04
CA THR A 70 -9.93 11.89 -1.80
C THR A 70 -9.62 11.70 -3.29
N THR A 71 -10.57 11.16 -4.04
CA THR A 71 -10.52 10.90 -5.50
C THR A 71 -10.17 12.14 -6.37
N TRP A 72 -10.08 13.34 -5.79
CA TRP A 72 -9.89 14.62 -6.47
C TRP A 72 -8.43 15.11 -6.65
N VAL A 73 -7.42 14.24 -6.56
CA VAL A 73 -5.99 14.57 -6.86
C VAL A 73 -5.71 14.58 -8.38
N LEU A 74 -6.65 15.05 -9.19
CA LEU A 74 -6.47 15.23 -10.64
C LEU A 74 -6.11 16.69 -11.02
N PHE A 75 -6.25 17.66 -10.11
CA PHE A 75 -6.04 19.08 -10.43
C PHE A 75 -5.18 19.81 -9.40
N PHE A 76 -3.89 19.54 -9.36
CA PHE A 76 -2.91 20.31 -8.57
C PHE A 76 -2.95 20.08 -7.05
N GLN A 77 -2.03 19.26 -6.56
CA GLN A 77 -1.07 19.65 -5.51
C GLN A 77 -0.20 18.44 -5.17
N PHE A 78 1.11 18.61 -5.38
CA PHE A 78 2.24 17.95 -4.73
C PHE A 78 1.95 16.63 -3.99
N GLY A 79 2.46 15.53 -4.56
CA GLY A 79 2.29 14.15 -4.10
C GLY A 79 2.92 13.79 -2.74
N TYR A 80 2.52 14.46 -1.67
CA TYR A 80 2.90 14.16 -0.28
C TYR A 80 1.71 13.89 0.64
N PHE A 81 0.53 13.62 0.08
CA PHE A 81 -0.70 13.41 0.85
C PHE A 81 -1.33 12.02 0.63
N ASN A 82 -0.53 11.01 0.32
CA ASN A 82 -0.99 9.63 0.30
C ASN A 82 -1.11 9.11 1.75
N ARG A 83 -2.11 9.60 2.48
CA ARG A 83 -2.43 9.11 3.83
C ARG A 83 -3.02 7.70 3.68
N SER A 84 -2.18 6.69 3.87
CA SER A 84 -2.66 5.32 4.04
C SER A 84 -3.22 5.14 5.46
N GLY A 85 -4.31 4.38 5.56
CA GLY A 85 -4.89 3.94 6.81
C GLY A 85 -4.83 2.44 6.93
N VAL A 86 -4.74 1.97 8.17
CA VAL A 86 -4.91 0.56 8.49
C VAL A 86 -6.35 0.38 8.98
N CYS A 87 -7.04 -0.63 8.46
CA CYS A 87 -8.33 -1.03 8.97
C CYS A 87 -8.31 -2.48 9.47
N TYR A 88 -8.95 -2.70 10.61
CA TYR A 88 -9.15 -4.03 11.19
C TYR A 88 -10.60 -4.40 11.07
N VAL A 89 -10.87 -5.49 10.35
CA VAL A 89 -12.22 -6.01 10.13
C VAL A 89 -12.48 -7.11 11.14
N CYS A 90 -13.54 -6.98 11.94
CA CYS A 90 -13.94 -7.99 12.90
C CYS A 90 -14.31 -9.30 12.19
N SER A 91 -13.76 -10.43 12.64
CA SER A 91 -14.05 -11.74 12.03
C SER A 91 -15.46 -12.27 12.35
N ASN A 92 -16.14 -11.69 13.35
CA ASN A 92 -17.48 -12.13 13.77
C ASN A 92 -18.60 -11.32 13.10
N CYS A 93 -18.58 -9.99 13.20
CA CYS A 93 -19.67 -9.13 12.69
C CYS A 93 -19.28 -8.25 11.49
N SER A 94 -18.07 -8.39 10.96
CA SER A 94 -17.54 -7.59 9.85
C SER A 94 -17.48 -6.07 10.09
N HIS A 95 -17.65 -5.61 11.33
CA HIS A 95 -17.45 -4.20 11.70
C HIS A 95 -15.99 -3.78 11.46
N ILE A 96 -15.80 -2.59 10.88
CA ILE A 96 -14.49 -2.09 10.46
C ILE A 96 -14.00 -1.02 11.44
N HIS A 97 -12.84 -1.24 12.04
CA HIS A 97 -12.15 -0.26 12.86
C HIS A 97 -11.08 0.45 12.02
N TRP A 98 -11.16 1.77 11.93
CA TRP A 98 -10.28 2.60 11.10
C TRP A 98 -9.20 3.27 11.93
N PHE A 99 -7.95 3.18 11.47
CA PHE A 99 -6.78 3.82 12.08
C PHE A 99 -6.04 4.64 11.03
N VAL A 100 -5.92 5.94 11.30
CA VAL A 100 -5.19 6.87 10.42
C VAL A 100 -3.71 6.84 10.77
N GLY A 101 -2.87 6.60 9.77
CA GLY A 101 -1.41 6.54 9.90
C GLY A 101 -0.86 5.13 10.00
N SER A 102 0.33 4.95 9.44
CA SER A 102 1.06 3.67 9.39
C SER A 102 1.82 3.40 10.69
N LYS A 103 1.11 3.36 11.82
CA LYS A 103 1.72 2.87 13.07
C LYS A 103 1.53 1.36 13.14
N ASP A 104 2.61 0.66 13.43
CA ASP A 104 2.57 -0.77 13.66
C ASP A 104 1.90 -1.04 15.00
N HIS A 105 0.69 -1.60 14.94
CA HIS A 105 0.01 -2.15 16.10
C HIS A 105 0.59 -3.53 16.41
N GLN A 106 0.61 -3.92 17.67
CA GLN A 106 1.06 -5.26 18.06
C GLN A 106 0.01 -6.28 17.61
N ILE A 107 0.46 -7.32 16.93
CA ILE A 107 -0.38 -8.37 16.35
C ILE A 107 0.01 -9.68 17.00
N ASP A 108 -0.96 -10.34 17.64
CA ASP A 108 -0.81 -11.69 18.13
C ASP A 108 -1.63 -12.63 17.23
N PHE A 109 -0.94 -13.45 16.45
CA PHE A 109 -1.58 -14.38 15.53
C PHE A 109 -2.16 -15.54 16.30
N ASP A 110 -3.48 -15.66 16.25
CA ASP A 110 -4.15 -16.80 16.83
C ASP A 110 -3.89 -18.04 15.94
N LYS A 111 -2.95 -18.88 16.38
CA LYS A 111 -2.56 -20.10 15.68
C LYS A 111 -3.61 -21.21 15.78
N THR A 112 -4.66 -21.05 16.60
CA THR A 112 -5.67 -22.08 16.85
C THR A 112 -6.84 -22.07 15.87
N LYS A 113 -6.97 -21.03 15.03
CA LYS A 113 -7.95 -20.96 13.93
C LYS A 113 -7.24 -21.01 12.58
N LYS A 114 -6.92 -22.23 12.11
CA LYS A 114 -6.48 -22.49 10.73
C LYS A 114 -7.54 -23.26 9.97
#